data_AF-A0A6P2MXI3-F1
#
_entry.id   AF-A0A6P2MXI3-F1
#
_cell.length_a   1.000
_cell.length_b   1.000
_cell.length_c   1.000
_cell.angle_alpha   90.00
_cell.angle_beta   90.00
_cell.angle_gamma   90.00
#
_symmetry.space_group_name_H-M   'P 1'
#
loop_
_entity.id
_entity.type
_entity.pdbx_description
1 polymer ?
#
loop_
_entity_poly.entity_id
_entity_poly.type
_entity_poly.pdbx_seq_one_letter_code
_entity_poly.pdbx_strand_id
1 'polypeptide(L)' 'MGVPTGEPIITINGATLSPAQAAVVRIAIEHLGAYLTAESGGADADLGVPLATAYRDRVRQLQRAMYNGRLRP' A
#
# COMPACT_ATOMS: atom_id res chain seq x y z
N MET A 1 -19.56 -5.01 -22.44
CA MET A 1 -18.98 -5.83 -21.33
C MET A 1 -18.60 -4.87 -20.21
N GLY A 2 -19.32 -4.89 -19.09
CA GLY A 2 -18.99 -4.06 -17.94
C GLY A 2 -17.75 -4.62 -17.25
N VAL A 3 -16.72 -3.80 -17.07
CA VAL A 3 -15.64 -4.12 -16.13
C VAL A 3 -16.30 -4.33 -14.78
N PRO A 4 -16.10 -5.45 -14.07
CA PRO A 4 -16.62 -5.57 -12.73
C PRO A 4 -16.01 -4.44 -11.89
N THR A 5 -16.81 -3.44 -11.54
CA THR A 5 -16.49 -2.39 -10.56
C THR A 5 -16.54 -2.94 -9.14
N GLY A 6 -16.31 -4.25 -8.98
CA GLY A 6 -16.29 -4.93 -7.70
C GLY A 6 -15.09 -4.44 -6.92
N GLU A 7 -15.36 -3.72 -5.84
CA GLU A 7 -14.33 -3.21 -4.96
C GLU A 7 -13.39 -4.37 -4.53
N PRO A 8 -12.07 -4.21 -4.66
CA PRO A 8 -11.13 -5.30 -4.45
C PRO A 8 -11.19 -5.82 -3.00
N ILE A 9 -11.37 -7.14 -2.87
CA ILE A 9 -11.44 -7.85 -1.59
C ILE A 9 -10.04 -7.90 -0.98
N ILE A 10 -9.90 -7.39 0.24
CA ILE A 10 -8.62 -7.39 0.97
C ILE A 10 -8.67 -8.51 2.01
N THR A 11 -7.69 -9.43 1.95
CA THR A 11 -7.50 -10.48 2.95
C THR A 11 -6.13 -10.33 3.60
N ILE A 12 -6.07 -10.29 4.93
CA ILE A 12 -4.84 -10.20 5.71
C ILE A 12 -4.84 -11.33 6.74
N ASN A 13 -3.79 -12.15 6.76
CA ASN A 13 -3.64 -13.28 7.69
C ASN A 13 -4.88 -14.21 7.73
N GLY A 14 -5.52 -14.43 6.58
CA GLY A 14 -6.73 -15.27 6.46
C GLY A 14 -8.05 -14.57 6.85
N ALA A 15 -8.01 -13.33 7.33
CA ALA A 15 -9.22 -12.54 7.60
C ALA A 15 -9.56 -11.62 6.42
N THR A 16 -10.76 -11.77 5.87
CA THR A 16 -11.31 -10.85 4.86
C THR A 16 -11.82 -9.60 5.55
N LEU A 17 -11.32 -8.44 5.11
CA LEU A 17 -11.73 -7.15 5.65
C LEU A 17 -13.10 -6.74 5.10
N SER A 18 -13.92 -6.10 5.94
CA SER A 18 -15.11 -5.39 5.49
C SER A 18 -14.73 -4.19 4.61
N PRO A 19 -15.67 -3.65 3.80
CA PRO A 19 -15.40 -2.47 2.98
C PRO A 19 -14.86 -1.27 3.78
N ALA A 20 -15.39 -1.03 4.98
CA ALA A 20 -14.91 0.04 5.86
C ALA A 20 -13.48 -0.20 6.36
N GLN A 21 -13.14 -1.44 6.75
CA GLN A 21 -11.78 -1.79 7.15
C GLN A 21 -10.80 -1.70 5.98
N ALA A 22 -11.22 -2.14 4.79
CA ALA A 22 -10.45 -2.02 3.56
C ALA A 22 -10.17 -0.55 3.21
N ALA A 23 -11.15 0.33 3.36
CA ALA A 23 -10.97 1.77 3.15
C ALA A 23 -9.95 2.39 4.12
N VAL A 24 -10.00 2.02 5.40
CA VAL A 24 -9.01 2.46 6.40
C VAL A 24 -7.60 2.01 6.02
N VAL A 25 -7.44 0.75 5.59
CA VAL A 25 -6.14 0.23 5.14
C VAL A 25 -5.61 0.98 3.92
N ARG A 26 -6.48 1.31 2.96
CA ARG A 26 -6.09 2.13 1.79
C ARG A 26 -5.54 3.49 2.21
N ILE A 27 -6.27 4.21 3.07
CA ILE A 27 -5.87 5.52 3.59
C ILE A 27 -4.53 5.42 4.34
N ALA A 28 -4.33 4.38 5.15
CA ALA A 28 -3.08 4.19 5.88
C ALA A 28 -1.88 3.96 4.93
N ILE A 29 -2.08 3.14 3.89
CA ILE A 29 -1.05 2.86 2.87
C ILE A 29 -0.70 4.14 2.08
N GLU A 30 -1.70 4.94 1.71
CA GLU A 30 -1.52 6.21 1.01
C GLU A 30 -0.77 7.24 1.87
N HIS A 31 -1.16 7.41 3.14
CA HIS A 31 -0.46 8.28 4.08
C HIS A 31 0.98 7.85 4.31
N LEU A 32 1.23 6.54 4.47
CA LEU A 32 2.59 6.03 4.65
C LEU A 32 3.45 6.32 3.40
N GLY A 33 2.91 6.14 2.20
CA GLY A 33 3.62 6.48 0.96
C GLY A 33 3.97 7.97 0.85
N ALA A 34 3.05 8.85 1.24
CA ALA A 34 3.27 10.29 1.28
C ALA A 34 4.34 10.67 2.32
N TYR A 35 4.24 10.11 3.53
CA TYR A 35 5.22 10.32 4.61
C TYR A 35 6.63 9.92 4.20
N LEU A 36 6.80 8.72 3.64
CA LEU A 36 8.10 8.23 3.17
C LEU A 36 8.69 9.03 2.00
N THR A 37 7.85 9.78 1.29
CA THR A 37 8.29 10.70 0.23
C THR A 37 8.75 12.04 0.82
N ALA A 38 8.04 12.54 1.83
CA ALA A 38 8.35 13.80 2.51
C ALA A 38 9.54 13.69 3.47
N GLU A 39 9.65 12.59 4.22
CA GLU A 39 10.63 12.36 5.29
C GLU A 39 11.48 11.11 5.03
N SER A 40 12.06 11.02 3.83
CA SER A 40 12.79 9.82 3.40
C SER A 40 14.08 9.51 4.18
N GLY A 41 14.67 10.48 4.87
CA GLY A 41 15.96 10.30 5.58
C GLY A 41 15.85 10.03 7.08
N GLY A 42 14.73 10.35 7.74
CA GLY A 42 14.65 10.29 9.20
C GLY A 42 15.82 11.02 9.90
N ALA A 43 16.31 10.45 11.01
CA ALA A 43 17.45 10.99 11.76
C ALA A 43 18.83 10.62 11.19
N ASP A 44 18.89 9.63 10.29
CA ASP A 44 20.12 9.14 9.64
C ASP A 44 19.82 8.91 8.16
N ALA A 45 20.30 9.80 7.30
CA ALA A 45 20.00 9.76 5.88
C ALA A 45 20.64 8.56 5.16
N ASP A 46 21.80 8.08 5.61
CA ASP A 46 22.52 6.98 4.97
C ASP A 46 21.80 5.65 5.15
N LEU A 47 21.16 5.46 6.31
CA LEU A 47 20.30 4.30 6.58
C LEU A 47 18.83 4.53 6.17
N GLY A 48 18.33 5.74 6.41
CA GLY A 48 16.93 6.11 6.26
C GLY A 48 16.46 6.11 4.81
N VAL A 49 17.26 6.67 3.91
CA VAL A 49 16.89 6.78 2.48
C VAL A 49 16.74 5.41 1.80
N PRO A 50 17.68 4.44 1.99
CA PRO A 50 17.49 3.08 1.49
C PRO A 50 16.24 2.40 2.04
N LEU A 51 15.98 2.51 3.35
CA LEU A 51 14.80 1.93 3.99
C LEU A 51 13.50 2.54 3.48
N ALA A 52 13.43 3.88 3.41
CA ALA A 52 12.26 4.58 2.89
C ALA A 52 11.98 4.25 1.42
N THR A 53 13.02 3.95 0.65
CA THR A 53 12.89 3.46 -0.73
C THR A 53 12.27 2.06 -0.77
N ALA A 54 12.79 1.10 0.01
CA ALA A 54 12.22 -0.24 0.12
C ALA A 54 10.76 -0.22 0.57
N TYR A 55 10.41 0.62 1.56
CA TYR A 55 9.03 0.79 2.00
C TYR A 55 8.13 1.43 0.93
N ARG A 56 8.61 2.44 0.19
CA ARG A 56 7.85 3.03 -0.93
C ARG A 56 7.55 2.01 -2.02
N ASP A 57 8.52 1.16 -2.37
CA ASP A 57 8.31 0.11 -3.35
C ASP A 57 7.28 -0.91 -2.87
N ARG A 58 7.32 -1.28 -1.58
CA ARG A 58 6.31 -2.16 -0.99
C ARG A 58 4.92 -1.52 -0.98
N VAL A 59 4.82 -0.25 -0.60
CA VAL A 59 3.56 0.52 -0.64
C VAL A 59 2.98 0.55 -2.05
N ARG A 60 3.80 0.80 -3.08
CA ARG A 60 3.38 0.79 -4.48
C ARG A 60 2.90 -0.59 -4.92
N GLN A 61 3.57 -1.66 -4.50
CA GLN A 61 3.12 -3.03 -4.77
C GLN A 61 1.74 -3.28 -4.14
N LEU A 62 1.55 -2.86 -2.88
CA LEU A 62 0.25 -2.99 -2.19
C LEU A 62 -0.84 -2.18 -2.89
N GLN A 63 -0.57 -0.93 -3.28
CA GLN A 63 -1.51 -0.11 -4.05
C GLN A 63 -1.90 -0.78 -5.36
N ARG A 64 -0.94 -1.34 -6.11
CA ARG A 64 -1.23 -2.10 -7.34
C ARG A 64 -2.05 -3.35 -7.06
N ALA A 65 -1.75 -4.08 -5.99
CA ALA A 65 -2.51 -5.27 -5.60
C ALA A 65 -3.95 -4.91 -5.24
N MET A 66 -4.15 -3.83 -4.49
CA MET A 66 -5.46 -3.31 -4.16
C MET A 66 -6.19 -2.88 -5.42
N TYR A 67 -5.67 -1.95 -6.21
CA TYR A 67 -6.45 -1.33 -7.29
C TYR A 67 -6.52 -2.14 -8.60
N ASN A 68 -5.56 -3.04 -8.87
CA ASN A 68 -5.50 -3.81 -10.12
C ASN A 68 -5.75 -5.31 -9.95
N GLY A 69 -5.99 -5.80 -8.72
CA GLY A 69 -6.37 -7.19 -8.44
C GLY A 69 -5.35 -8.28 -8.80
N ARG A 70 -4.12 -7.93 -9.21
CA ARG A 70 -3.05 -8.90 -9.54
C ARG A 70 -1.69 -8.43 -9.03
N LEU A 71 -1.16 -9.16 -8.04
CA LEU A 71 0.28 -9.22 -7.78
C LEU A 71 0.88 -10.09 -8.89
N ARG A 72 1.72 -9.50 -9.76
CA ARG A 72 2.58 -10.33 -10.63
C ARG A 72 3.80 -10.80 -9.83
N PRO A 73 4.25 -12.04 -10.05
CA PRO A 73 5.40 -12.63 -9.37
C PRO A 73 6.70 -11.89 -9.66
#